data_AF-A0A0Q8P120-F1
#
_entry.id   AF-A0A0Q8P120-F1
#
_cell.length_a   1.000
_cell.length_b   1.000
_cell.length_c   1.000
_cell.angle_alpha   90.00
_cell.angle_beta   90.00
_cell.angle_gamma   90.00
#
_symmetry.space_group_name_H-M   'P 1'
#
loop_
_entity.id
_entity.type
_entity.pdbx_description
1 polymer ?
#
loop_
_entity_poly.entity_id
_entity_poly.type
_entity_poly.pdbx_seq_one_letter_code
_entity_poly.pdbx_strand_id
1 'polypeptide(L)'
;MKLRHTLAISAATTLVAGVTLAAAPSALAAPALVPAVAPAAPVQAGATLSLKNFPAQIAAGGAEVTFTQEIANTGGDALLIPALLLSSDAGLATGQVKAQYKNPDTGVWHNASVESNDPDGPGVVVVLTKFGEDGPEEDSFYFLEANGSLSIQVRLSLSVGATAATASAQPLGLVSPLDEESESALLDGPAKAFTITAPATSPSASASASASASPSASASASTKPSASASVKPSGSASAKASASATASATASAKPTAVPTVLPTKKPSTDTVTKAKDQAADRLASTGGGDNSTAIAIGGAAALALGATTLIVLRRRKTADGS
;
A
#
# COMPACT_ATOMS: atom_id res chain seq x y z
N MET A 1 -27.02 22.65 -6.30
CA MET A 1 -26.60 22.34 -7.68
C MET A 1 -25.35 21.46 -7.60
N LYS A 2 -25.43 20.18 -7.99
CA LYS A 2 -24.32 19.22 -7.96
C LYS A 2 -23.55 19.33 -9.27
N LEU A 3 -22.36 19.91 -9.24
CA LEU A 3 -21.47 20.00 -10.40
C LEU A 3 -20.71 18.67 -10.57
N ARG A 4 -21.16 17.84 -11.51
CA ARG A 4 -20.45 16.64 -11.96
C ARG A 4 -19.24 17.10 -12.79
N HIS A 5 -18.03 16.96 -12.26
CA HIS A 5 -16.80 17.26 -12.99
C HIS A 5 -16.23 15.97 -13.55
N THR A 6 -16.19 15.86 -14.87
CA THR A 6 -15.66 14.70 -15.58
C THR A 6 -14.18 14.95 -15.90
N LEU A 7 -13.27 14.37 -15.11
CA LEU A 7 -11.85 14.28 -15.47
C LEU A 7 -11.70 13.26 -16.62
N ALA A 8 -11.08 13.70 -17.71
CA ALA A 8 -10.65 12.84 -18.82
C ALA A 8 -9.12 12.98 -18.94
N ILE A 9 -8.40 11.99 -18.44
CA ILE A 9 -6.94 11.89 -18.57
C ILE A 9 -6.67 10.83 -19.65
N SER A 10 -6.03 11.21 -20.75
CA SER A 10 -5.57 10.25 -21.77
C SER A 10 -4.09 9.98 -21.56
N ALA A 11 -3.73 8.79 -21.08
CA ALA A 11 -2.34 8.35 -20.96
C ALA A 11 -2.03 7.33 -22.07
N ALA A 12 -1.10 7.69 -22.95
CA ALA A 12 -0.47 6.79 -23.91
C ALA A 12 0.99 6.58 -23.47
N THR A 13 1.27 5.46 -22.80
CA THR A 13 2.63 5.06 -22.42
C THR A 13 3.24 4.19 -23.52
N THR A 14 4.18 4.76 -24.28
CA THR A 14 5.01 4.07 -25.26
C THR A 14 6.43 3.99 -24.71
N LEU A 15 6.77 2.87 -24.06
CA LEU A 15 8.10 2.67 -23.46
C LEU A 15 9.10 2.25 -24.55
N VAL A 16 9.82 3.21 -25.13
CA VAL A 16 10.87 2.97 -26.14
C VAL A 16 12.23 3.00 -25.44
N ALA A 17 12.73 1.84 -25.04
CA ALA A 17 14.11 1.68 -24.56
C ALA A 17 15.06 1.49 -25.76
N GLY A 18 15.70 2.58 -26.20
CA GLY A 18 16.74 2.55 -27.23
C GLY A 18 18.10 2.19 -26.64
N VAL A 19 18.61 0.98 -26.94
CA VAL A 19 20.00 0.59 -26.64
C VAL A 19 20.86 0.97 -27.85
N THR A 20 21.73 1.98 -27.71
CA THR A 20 22.73 2.32 -28.73
C THR A 20 23.99 1.48 -28.52
N LEU A 21 24.30 0.62 -29.49
CA LEU A 21 25.54 -0.15 -29.54
C LEU A 21 26.65 0.74 -30.13
N ALA A 22 27.60 1.18 -29.30
CA ALA A 22 28.75 1.96 -29.73
C ALA A 22 29.83 1.05 -30.33
N ALA A 23 30.08 1.18 -31.63
CA ALA A 23 31.27 0.65 -32.31
C ALA A 23 32.28 1.79 -32.54
N ALA A 24 33.57 1.51 -32.31
CA ALA A 24 34.71 2.40 -32.57
C ALA A 24 35.72 1.69 -33.51
N PRO A 25 36.77 2.34 -34.06
CA PRO A 25 36.97 3.75 -34.42
C PRO A 25 37.37 3.94 -35.90
N SER A 26 37.13 5.12 -36.47
CA SER A 26 37.85 5.61 -37.67
C SER A 26 38.29 7.04 -37.44
N ALA A 27 39.60 7.28 -37.53
CA ALA A 27 40.24 8.56 -37.28
C ALA A 27 39.99 9.54 -38.45
N LEU A 28 39.24 10.61 -38.19
CA LEU A 28 39.09 11.77 -39.06
C LEU A 28 39.21 13.06 -38.23
N ALA A 29 39.79 14.08 -38.86
CA ALA A 29 40.28 15.32 -38.25
C ALA A 29 39.23 16.08 -37.42
N ALA A 30 39.67 16.62 -36.28
CA ALA A 30 38.84 17.21 -35.23
C ALA A 30 38.34 18.63 -35.60
N PRO A 31 37.02 18.86 -35.73
CA PRO A 31 36.44 20.20 -35.67
C PRO A 31 36.51 20.73 -34.22
N ALA A 32 36.69 22.04 -34.07
CA ALA A 32 36.76 22.72 -32.78
C ALA A 32 35.51 22.41 -31.93
N LEU A 33 35.75 21.78 -30.77
CA LEU A 33 34.72 21.37 -29.83
C LEU A 33 34.05 22.61 -29.22
N VAL A 34 32.84 22.90 -29.67
CA VAL A 34 31.91 23.75 -28.90
C VAL A 34 31.63 22.98 -27.59
N PRO A 35 31.75 23.60 -26.40
CA PRO A 35 31.46 22.91 -25.15
C PRO A 35 30.02 22.38 -25.21
N ALA A 36 29.89 21.06 -25.27
CA ALA A 36 28.58 20.40 -25.19
C ALA A 36 27.99 20.76 -23.83
N VAL A 37 26.94 21.57 -23.82
CA VAL A 37 26.12 21.77 -22.63
C VAL A 37 25.51 20.40 -22.32
N ALA A 38 25.98 19.78 -21.24
CA ALA A 38 25.41 18.52 -20.78
C ALA A 38 23.92 18.76 -20.54
N PRO A 39 23.02 17.97 -21.15
CA PRO A 39 21.59 18.10 -20.87
C PRO A 39 21.40 17.94 -19.36
N ALA A 40 20.61 18.82 -18.76
CA ALA A 40 20.26 18.71 -17.35
C ALA A 40 19.67 17.32 -17.11
N ALA A 41 20.16 16.63 -16.07
CA ALA A 41 19.65 15.32 -15.72
C ALA A 41 18.13 15.43 -15.51
N PRO A 42 17.32 14.53 -16.10
CA PRO A 42 15.87 14.57 -15.90
C PRO A 42 15.61 14.50 -14.39
N VAL A 43 14.72 15.37 -13.92
CA VAL A 43 14.29 15.42 -12.52
C VAL A 43 13.56 14.12 -12.24
N GLN A 44 14.27 13.12 -11.70
CA GLN A 44 13.64 11.87 -11.28
C GLN A 44 12.67 12.18 -10.15
N ALA A 45 11.47 11.61 -10.22
CA ALA A 45 10.48 11.65 -9.14
C ALA A 45 11.10 11.04 -7.87
N GLY A 46 11.61 11.91 -6.99
CA GLY A 46 12.46 11.53 -5.87
C GLY A 46 11.67 11.02 -4.68
N ALA A 47 10.79 10.04 -4.82
CA ALA A 47 10.08 9.49 -3.67
C ALA A 47 10.72 8.16 -3.22
N THR A 48 10.79 7.97 -1.90
CA THR A 48 11.31 6.75 -1.27
C THR A 48 10.22 6.08 -0.46
N LEU A 49 10.21 4.75 -0.47
CA LEU A 49 9.23 3.91 0.22
C LEU A 49 9.94 3.10 1.31
N SER A 50 9.32 2.98 2.48
CA SER A 50 9.83 2.13 3.55
C SER A 50 8.72 1.53 4.40
N LEU A 51 9.00 0.39 5.05
CA LEU A 51 8.09 -0.27 5.99
C LEU A 51 8.63 -0.11 7.42
N LYS A 52 7.84 0.51 8.29
CA LYS A 52 8.11 0.63 9.73
C LYS A 52 7.25 -0.33 10.54
N ASN A 53 7.85 -0.88 11.60
CA ASN A 53 7.22 -1.84 12.51
C ASN A 53 6.67 -3.09 11.79
N PHE A 54 7.28 -3.48 10.67
CA PHE A 54 6.89 -4.71 9.99
C PHE A 54 7.27 -5.93 10.83
N PRO A 55 6.34 -6.86 11.10
CA PRO A 55 6.61 -8.00 11.98
C PRO A 55 7.56 -9.00 11.31
N ALA A 56 8.43 -9.61 12.12
CA ALA A 56 9.31 -10.68 11.63
C ALA A 56 8.57 -12.01 11.39
N GLN A 57 7.38 -12.19 11.98
CA GLN A 57 6.58 -13.41 11.86
C GLN A 57 5.09 -13.07 11.74
N ILE A 58 4.38 -13.82 10.90
CA ILE A 58 2.93 -13.73 10.76
C ILE A 58 2.35 -15.14 10.80
N ALA A 59 1.45 -15.41 11.74
CA ALA A 59 0.81 -16.71 11.84
C ALA A 59 -0.34 -16.84 10.82
N ALA A 60 -0.33 -17.91 10.05
CA ALA A 60 -1.44 -18.31 9.20
C ALA A 60 -2.70 -18.56 10.07
N GLY A 61 -3.81 -17.90 9.77
CA GLY A 61 -5.02 -17.93 10.58
C GLY A 61 -4.89 -17.18 11.93
N GLY A 62 -3.82 -16.42 12.13
CA GLY A 62 -3.57 -15.62 13.33
C GLY A 62 -4.33 -14.29 13.35
N ALA A 63 -4.05 -13.49 14.38
CA ALA A 63 -4.57 -12.13 14.48
C ALA A 63 -3.98 -11.20 13.40
N GLU A 64 -4.70 -10.14 13.07
CA GLU A 64 -4.21 -9.08 12.18
C GLU A 64 -2.97 -8.41 12.79
N VAL A 65 -1.91 -8.32 12.00
CA VAL A 65 -0.70 -7.56 12.33
C VAL A 65 -0.81 -6.15 11.76
N THR A 66 -0.31 -5.14 12.48
CA THR A 66 -0.33 -3.74 12.03
C THR A 66 1.10 -3.24 11.84
N PHE A 67 1.33 -2.52 10.74
CA PHE A 67 2.59 -1.84 10.44
C PHE A 67 2.31 -0.53 9.67
N THR A 68 3.36 0.25 9.39
CA THR A 68 3.23 1.53 8.66
C THR A 68 4.06 1.49 7.39
N GLN A 69 3.46 1.86 6.26
CA GLN A 69 4.19 2.22 5.05
C GLN A 69 4.46 3.73 5.06
N GLU A 70 5.73 4.11 5.02
CA GLU A 70 6.15 5.50 4.94
C GLU A 70 6.65 5.82 3.55
N ILE A 71 6.22 6.98 3.06
CA ILE A 71 6.61 7.54 1.78
C ILE A 71 7.21 8.91 2.05
N ALA A 72 8.44 9.13 1.60
CA ALA A 72 9.07 10.45 1.66
C ALA A 72 9.33 10.94 0.25
N ASN A 73 8.66 12.02 -0.14
CA ASN A 73 8.84 12.68 -1.43
C ASN A 73 9.96 13.70 -1.31
N THR A 74 10.92 13.68 -2.22
CA THR A 74 12.00 14.67 -2.37
C THR A 74 11.92 15.39 -3.72
N GLY A 75 10.92 15.04 -4.56
CA GLY A 75 10.60 15.71 -5.80
C GLY A 75 9.57 16.83 -5.62
N GLY A 76 8.94 17.21 -6.74
CA GLY A 76 7.79 18.13 -6.76
C GLY A 76 6.48 17.46 -6.30
N ASP A 77 5.37 18.19 -6.43
CA ASP A 77 4.05 17.65 -6.08
C ASP A 77 3.68 16.47 -6.99
N ALA A 78 3.08 15.43 -6.41
CA ALA A 78 2.73 14.22 -7.14
C ALA A 78 1.47 13.53 -6.61
N LEU A 79 0.90 12.66 -7.43
CA LEU A 79 -0.12 11.68 -7.02
C LEU A 79 0.54 10.32 -6.81
N LEU A 80 0.12 9.60 -5.78
CA LEU A 80 0.63 8.28 -5.40
C LEU A 80 -0.48 7.24 -5.31
N ILE A 81 -0.24 6.07 -5.90
CA ILE A 81 -0.96 4.83 -5.62
C ILE A 81 0.00 3.87 -4.89
N PRO A 82 -0.13 3.71 -3.56
CA PRO A 82 0.74 2.84 -2.79
C PRO A 82 0.28 1.39 -2.91
N ALA A 83 1.24 0.49 -2.95
CA ALA A 83 1.02 -0.95 -2.98
C ALA A 83 2.07 -1.69 -2.15
N LEU A 84 1.84 -2.98 -1.94
CA LEU A 84 2.73 -3.88 -1.24
C LEU A 84 2.80 -5.20 -2.01
N LEU A 85 3.99 -5.58 -2.46
CA LEU A 85 4.23 -6.90 -3.02
C LEU A 85 4.55 -7.87 -1.88
N LEU A 86 3.77 -8.93 -1.77
CA LEU A 86 4.01 -10.04 -0.85
C LEU A 86 4.42 -11.26 -1.65
N SER A 87 5.53 -11.88 -1.28
CA SER A 87 6.04 -13.10 -1.91
C SER A 87 6.42 -14.14 -0.86
N SER A 88 6.24 -15.41 -1.17
CA SER A 88 6.55 -16.54 -0.27
C SER A 88 7.18 -17.67 -1.06
N ASP A 89 8.16 -18.35 -0.47
CA ASP A 89 8.81 -19.51 -1.10
C ASP A 89 7.83 -20.66 -1.39
N ALA A 90 6.74 -20.74 -0.61
CA ALA A 90 5.66 -21.70 -0.82
C ALA A 90 4.53 -21.18 -1.71
N GLY A 91 4.67 -19.97 -2.26
CA GLY A 91 3.62 -19.22 -2.95
C GLY A 91 2.61 -18.59 -1.99
N LEU A 92 1.94 -17.55 -2.47
CA LEU A 92 0.80 -16.91 -1.81
C LEU A 92 -0.32 -16.72 -2.84
N ALA A 93 -1.52 -17.17 -2.51
CA ALA A 93 -2.72 -16.94 -3.31
C ALA A 93 -3.49 -15.73 -2.79
N THR A 94 -4.25 -15.05 -3.66
CA THR A 94 -5.07 -13.88 -3.30
C THR A 94 -6.05 -14.18 -2.17
N GLY A 95 -6.68 -15.36 -2.16
CA GLY A 95 -7.58 -15.80 -1.09
C GLY A 95 -6.90 -16.12 0.26
N GLN A 96 -5.57 -16.14 0.31
CA GLN A 96 -4.80 -16.33 1.53
C GLN A 96 -4.41 -15.02 2.21
N VAL A 97 -4.57 -13.87 1.54
CA VAL A 97 -4.14 -12.57 2.05
C VAL A 97 -5.35 -11.68 2.24
N LYS A 98 -5.45 -11.05 3.41
CA LYS A 98 -6.39 -9.96 3.68
C LYS A 98 -5.61 -8.77 4.19
N ALA A 99 -5.84 -7.62 3.59
CA ALA A 99 -5.22 -6.39 4.02
C ALA A 99 -6.25 -5.27 4.12
N GLN A 100 -6.03 -4.39 5.10
CA GLN A 100 -6.76 -3.14 5.25
C GLN A 100 -5.75 -2.01 5.39
N TYR A 101 -6.09 -0.83 4.93
CA TYR A 101 -5.30 0.37 5.13
C TYR A 101 -6.15 1.44 5.80
N LYS A 102 -5.51 2.28 6.60
CA LYS A 102 -6.15 3.45 7.21
C LYS A 102 -5.91 4.64 6.29
N ASN A 103 -6.97 5.20 5.73
CA ASN A 103 -6.86 6.42 4.94
C ASN A 103 -6.29 7.54 5.85
N PRO A 104 -5.19 8.20 5.46
CA PRO A 104 -4.50 9.19 6.27
C PRO A 104 -5.31 10.48 6.46
N ASP A 105 -6.17 10.83 5.52
CA ASP A 105 -6.99 12.04 5.57
C ASP A 105 -8.25 11.85 6.41
N THR A 106 -8.92 10.70 6.26
CA THR A 106 -10.20 10.42 6.95
C THR A 106 -10.03 9.63 8.25
N GLY A 107 -8.90 8.94 8.41
CA GLY A 107 -8.66 8.03 9.53
C GLY A 107 -9.51 6.76 9.50
N VAL A 108 -10.26 6.50 8.44
CA VAL A 108 -11.15 5.33 8.29
C VAL A 108 -10.36 4.15 7.72
N TRP A 109 -10.68 2.94 8.20
CA TRP A 109 -10.12 1.69 7.67
C TRP A 109 -10.88 1.24 6.42
N HIS A 110 -10.13 0.91 5.37
CA HIS A 110 -10.63 0.39 4.11
C HIS A 110 -9.98 -0.95 3.79
N ASN A 111 -10.71 -1.83 3.11
CA ASN A 111 -10.12 -3.05 2.55
C ASN A 111 -9.22 -2.68 1.37
N ALA A 112 -8.03 -3.26 1.33
CA ALA A 112 -7.13 -3.18 0.18
C ALA A 112 -7.57 -4.15 -0.93
N SER A 113 -7.21 -3.87 -2.19
CA SER A 113 -7.35 -4.86 -3.27
C SER A 113 -6.17 -5.81 -3.24
N VAL A 114 -6.41 -7.10 -3.45
CA VAL A 114 -5.38 -8.14 -3.48
C VAL A 114 -5.43 -8.81 -4.85
N GLU A 115 -4.42 -8.54 -5.66
CA GLU A 115 -4.28 -9.05 -7.01
C GLU A 115 -3.19 -10.12 -7.07
N SER A 116 -3.32 -11.08 -7.99
CA SER A 116 -2.22 -12.03 -8.26
C SER A 116 -1.13 -11.29 -9.04
N ASN A 117 0.13 -11.43 -8.64
CA ASN A 117 1.23 -10.79 -9.39
C ASN A 117 1.43 -11.47 -10.75
N ASP A 118 1.18 -12.78 -10.82
CA ASP A 118 1.15 -13.59 -12.04
C ASP A 118 0.32 -14.86 -11.75
N PRO A 119 -0.17 -15.61 -12.76
CA PRO A 119 -0.74 -16.94 -12.55
C PRO A 119 0.31 -17.94 -12.05
N ASP A 120 1.58 -17.74 -12.43
CA ASP A 120 2.70 -18.65 -12.14
C ASP A 120 3.72 -18.06 -11.13
N GLY A 121 3.53 -16.80 -10.72
CA GLY A 121 4.43 -16.09 -9.81
C GLY A 121 4.14 -16.36 -8.34
N PRO A 122 5.15 -16.43 -7.46
CA PRO A 122 4.98 -16.82 -6.05
C PRO A 122 4.47 -15.70 -5.13
N GLY A 123 3.66 -14.76 -5.62
CA GLY A 123 3.26 -13.58 -4.85
C GLY A 123 1.98 -12.88 -5.28
N VAL A 124 1.55 -11.98 -4.40
CA VAL A 124 0.35 -11.14 -4.57
C VAL A 124 0.71 -9.67 -4.41
N VAL A 125 0.02 -8.82 -5.15
CA VAL A 125 0.10 -7.36 -5.02
C VAL A 125 -1.09 -6.89 -4.21
N VAL A 126 -0.82 -6.23 -3.08
CA VAL A 126 -1.81 -5.59 -2.24
C VAL A 126 -1.83 -4.11 -2.56
N VAL A 127 -2.85 -3.63 -3.27
CA VAL A 127 -2.99 -2.21 -3.61
C VAL A 127 -3.75 -1.49 -2.49
N LEU A 128 -3.13 -0.47 -1.89
CA LEU A 128 -3.64 0.24 -0.72
C LEU A 128 -4.62 1.36 -1.12
N THR A 129 -5.54 1.01 -2.00
CA THR A 129 -6.57 1.88 -2.54
C THR A 129 -7.90 1.13 -2.63
N LYS A 130 -8.98 1.87 -2.88
CA LYS A 130 -10.32 1.29 -3.02
C LYS A 130 -10.71 1.26 -4.49
N PHE A 131 -10.88 0.07 -5.04
CA PHE A 131 -11.41 -0.10 -6.38
C PHE A 131 -12.94 -0.26 -6.31
N GLY A 132 -13.65 0.60 -7.02
CA GLY A 132 -15.05 0.43 -7.38
C GLY A 132 -15.19 -0.33 -8.70
N GLU A 133 -16.44 -0.55 -9.13
CA GLU A 133 -16.76 -1.22 -10.40
C GLU A 133 -16.16 -0.49 -11.63
N ASP A 134 -15.97 0.82 -11.50
CA ASP A 134 -15.42 1.70 -12.53
C ASP A 134 -13.95 2.07 -12.28
N GLY A 135 -13.20 1.29 -11.49
CA GLY A 135 -11.78 1.54 -11.24
C GLY A 135 -11.47 2.14 -9.86
N PRO A 136 -10.26 2.69 -9.68
CA PRO A 136 -9.91 3.33 -8.42
C PRO A 136 -10.85 4.50 -8.15
N GLU A 137 -11.43 4.55 -6.94
CA GLU A 137 -12.28 5.66 -6.52
C GLU A 137 -11.45 6.95 -6.43
N GLU A 138 -12.07 8.13 -6.52
CA GLU A 138 -11.34 9.41 -6.49
C GLU A 138 -10.50 9.58 -5.21
N ASP A 139 -10.93 8.98 -4.10
CA ASP A 139 -10.23 8.97 -2.81
C ASP A 139 -9.09 7.92 -2.72
N SER A 140 -8.76 7.27 -3.84
CA SER A 140 -7.69 6.25 -3.93
C SER A 140 -6.31 6.82 -4.17
N PHE A 141 -6.23 8.07 -4.60
CA PHE A 141 -4.96 8.72 -4.90
C PHE A 141 -4.54 9.58 -3.73
N TYR A 142 -3.29 9.44 -3.31
CA TYR A 142 -2.74 10.30 -2.27
C TYR A 142 -1.93 11.41 -2.91
N PHE A 143 -2.20 12.64 -2.50
CA PHE A 143 -1.38 13.78 -2.86
C PHE A 143 -0.11 13.77 -2.01
N LEU A 144 1.03 13.73 -2.68
CA LEU A 144 2.35 13.89 -2.08
C LEU A 144 2.84 15.31 -2.38
N GLU A 145 2.84 16.16 -1.36
CA GLU A 145 3.47 17.48 -1.44
C GLU A 145 4.97 17.35 -1.75
N ALA A 146 5.51 18.34 -2.45
CA ALA A 146 6.94 18.49 -2.66
C ALA A 146 7.68 18.51 -1.31
N ASN A 147 8.71 17.67 -1.17
CA ASN A 147 9.44 17.46 0.10
C ASN A 147 8.56 16.94 1.28
N GLY A 148 7.34 16.49 0.98
CA GLY A 148 6.39 15.99 1.96
C GLY A 148 6.61 14.52 2.33
N SER A 149 5.92 14.07 3.38
CA SER A 149 5.91 12.67 3.79
C SER A 149 4.50 12.18 4.07
N LEU A 150 4.20 10.95 3.67
CA LEU A 150 2.94 10.28 3.90
C LEU A 150 3.16 9.01 4.73
N SER A 151 2.30 8.76 5.70
CA SER A 151 2.33 7.55 6.54
C SER A 151 0.99 6.85 6.48
N ILE A 152 0.99 5.60 6.00
CA ILE A 152 -0.21 4.79 5.83
C ILE A 152 -0.13 3.60 6.79
N GLN A 153 -1.08 3.49 7.71
CA GLN A 153 -1.16 2.30 8.57
C GLN A 153 -1.84 1.16 7.80
N VAL A 154 -1.24 -0.01 7.87
CA VAL A 154 -1.70 -1.22 7.18
C VAL A 154 -1.93 -2.32 8.21
N ARG A 155 -3.07 -3.00 8.09
CA ARG A 155 -3.37 -4.25 8.78
C ARG A 155 -3.28 -5.38 7.77
N LEU A 156 -2.59 -6.45 8.14
CA LEU A 156 -2.41 -7.63 7.31
C LEU A 156 -2.80 -8.87 8.12
N SER A 157 -3.53 -9.78 7.51
CA SER A 157 -3.74 -11.12 8.04
C SER A 157 -3.59 -12.16 6.94
N LEU A 158 -3.13 -13.34 7.34
CA LEU A 158 -3.01 -14.50 6.47
C LEU A 158 -4.09 -15.52 6.84
N SER A 159 -4.71 -16.16 5.85
CA SER A 159 -5.69 -17.20 6.10
C SER A 159 -5.04 -18.45 6.68
N VAL A 160 -5.83 -19.33 7.29
CA VAL A 160 -5.37 -20.63 7.82
C VAL A 160 -4.75 -21.53 6.75
N GLY A 161 -5.07 -21.29 5.48
CA GLY A 161 -4.56 -22.06 4.35
C GLY A 161 -3.20 -21.58 3.84
N ALA A 162 -2.62 -20.51 4.39
CA ALA A 162 -1.27 -20.07 4.03
C ALA A 162 -0.22 -21.06 4.55
N THR A 163 0.64 -21.54 3.65
CA THR A 163 1.71 -22.50 3.97
C THR A 163 2.83 -21.81 4.76
N ALA A 164 3.35 -22.49 5.79
CA ALA A 164 4.50 -22.00 6.53
C ALA A 164 5.75 -21.95 5.65
N ALA A 165 6.39 -20.79 5.54
CA ALA A 165 7.52 -20.54 4.64
C ALA A 165 8.24 -19.23 5.00
N THR A 166 9.42 -19.03 4.41
CA THR A 166 10.03 -17.70 4.35
C THR A 166 9.30 -16.86 3.32
N ALA A 167 9.14 -15.58 3.62
CA ALA A 167 8.41 -14.63 2.80
C ALA A 167 9.07 -13.25 2.84
N SER A 168 8.67 -12.38 1.92
CA SER A 168 9.12 -10.99 1.85
C SER A 168 7.96 -10.05 1.55
N ALA A 169 8.01 -8.86 2.15
CA ALA A 169 7.10 -7.76 1.89
C ALA A 169 7.88 -6.57 1.34
N GLN A 170 7.55 -6.12 0.13
CA GLN A 170 8.21 -5.00 -0.53
C GLN A 170 7.21 -3.87 -0.79
N PRO A 171 7.42 -2.67 -0.23
CA PRO A 171 6.54 -1.56 -0.52
C PRO A 171 6.78 -1.10 -1.97
N LEU A 172 5.68 -0.91 -2.69
CA LEU A 172 5.65 -0.39 -4.06
C LEU A 172 4.81 0.90 -4.09
N GLY A 173 4.97 1.68 -5.14
CA GLY A 173 4.13 2.84 -5.37
C GLY A 173 4.18 3.30 -6.82
N LEU A 174 3.03 3.59 -7.42
CA LEU A 174 2.99 4.29 -8.70
C LEU A 174 2.90 5.79 -8.42
N VAL A 175 3.88 6.55 -8.85
CA VAL A 175 3.91 8.01 -8.68
C VAL A 175 3.72 8.70 -10.02
N SER A 176 2.78 9.62 -10.06
CA SER A 176 2.49 10.47 -11.21
C SER A 176 2.77 11.91 -10.79
N PRO A 177 3.93 12.50 -11.15
CA PRO A 177 4.20 13.90 -10.88
C PRO A 177 3.12 14.78 -11.51
N LEU A 178 2.78 15.89 -10.87
CA LEU A 178 1.75 16.81 -11.37
C LEU A 178 2.27 17.80 -12.41
N ASP A 179 3.57 17.78 -12.67
CA ASP A 179 4.19 18.55 -13.74
C ASP A 179 3.89 17.88 -15.09
N GLU A 180 3.36 18.65 -16.05
CA GLU A 180 2.66 18.13 -17.25
C GLU A 180 3.54 17.32 -18.22
N GLU A 181 4.86 17.36 -18.04
CA GLU A 181 5.81 16.66 -18.90
C GLU A 181 6.36 15.36 -18.29
N SER A 182 5.97 15.01 -17.07
CA SER A 182 6.55 13.87 -16.36
C SER A 182 5.75 12.58 -16.56
N GLU A 183 6.43 11.52 -16.96
CA GLU A 183 5.84 10.18 -16.98
C GLU A 183 5.65 9.64 -15.56
N SER A 184 4.69 8.73 -15.41
CA SER A 184 4.50 8.03 -14.15
C SER A 184 5.66 7.06 -13.92
N ALA A 185 6.17 7.03 -12.69
CA ALA A 185 7.28 6.18 -12.29
C ALA A 185 6.79 5.13 -11.29
N LEU A 186 7.27 3.90 -11.44
CA LEU A 186 7.15 2.88 -10.40
C LEU A 186 8.27 3.10 -9.39
N LEU A 187 7.88 3.21 -8.12
CA LEU A 187 8.77 3.24 -6.98
C LEU A 187 8.80 1.87 -6.32
N ASP A 188 9.99 1.45 -5.95
CA ASP A 188 10.24 0.27 -5.15
C ASP A 188 11.02 0.66 -3.89
N GLY A 189 10.57 0.17 -2.74
CA GLY A 189 11.34 0.25 -1.50
C GLY A 189 12.03 -1.06 -1.16
N PRO A 190 12.87 -1.07 -0.11
CA PRO A 190 13.59 -2.27 0.31
C PRO A 190 12.62 -3.33 0.86
N ALA A 191 12.79 -4.56 0.39
CA ALA A 191 12.03 -5.70 0.89
C ALA A 191 12.34 -6.00 2.37
N LYS A 192 11.32 -6.42 3.13
CA LYS A 192 11.42 -6.92 4.50
C LYS A 192 11.12 -8.40 4.52
N ALA A 193 12.10 -9.20 4.94
CA ALA A 193 11.92 -10.63 5.15
C ALA A 193 11.08 -10.90 6.41
N PHE A 194 10.23 -11.92 6.35
CA PHE A 194 9.46 -12.45 7.47
C PHE A 194 9.21 -13.94 7.29
N THR A 195 8.69 -14.61 8.33
CA THR A 195 8.28 -16.02 8.25
C THR A 195 6.78 -16.16 8.45
N ILE A 196 6.14 -16.95 7.59
CA ILE A 196 4.78 -17.43 7.80
C ILE A 196 4.87 -18.65 8.72
N THR A 197 4.26 -18.59 9.90
CA THR A 197 4.18 -19.75 10.79
C THR A 197 2.87 -20.49 10.58
N ALA A 198 2.91 -21.81 10.68
CA ALA A 198 1.71 -22.64 10.60
C ALA A 198 0.66 -22.17 11.64
N PRO A 199 -0.64 -22.36 11.36
CA PRO A 199 -1.66 -22.12 12.37
C PRO A 199 -1.31 -22.94 13.60
N ALA A 200 -1.33 -22.31 14.78
CA ALA A 200 -1.22 -23.04 16.03
C ALA A 200 -2.37 -24.06 16.04
N THR A 201 -2.05 -25.33 15.88
CA THR A 201 -3.01 -26.40 16.08
C THR A 201 -3.40 -26.30 17.54
N SER A 202 -4.53 -25.64 17.80
CA SER A 202 -5.12 -25.59 19.14
C SER A 202 -5.11 -27.04 19.61
N PRO A 203 -4.39 -27.38 20.70
CA PRO A 203 -4.21 -28.75 21.11
C PRO A 203 -5.61 -29.33 21.28
N SER A 204 -6.01 -30.16 20.31
CA SER A 204 -7.30 -30.81 20.31
C SER A 204 -7.36 -31.55 21.64
N ALA A 205 -8.31 -31.14 22.50
CA ALA A 205 -8.43 -31.66 23.85
C ALA A 205 -8.40 -33.18 23.75
N SER A 206 -7.27 -33.77 24.16
CA SER A 206 -7.02 -35.20 24.08
C SER A 206 -8.23 -35.89 24.67
N ALA A 207 -8.89 -36.71 23.85
CA ALA A 207 -10.07 -37.46 24.25
C ALA A 207 -9.80 -38.10 25.62
N SER A 208 -10.54 -37.65 26.63
CA SER A 208 -10.55 -38.30 27.93
C SER A 208 -11.05 -39.71 27.66
N ALA A 209 -10.15 -40.69 27.77
CA ALA A 209 -10.48 -42.10 27.61
C ALA A 209 -11.49 -42.45 28.71
N SER A 210 -12.77 -42.51 28.35
CA SER A 210 -13.83 -43.01 29.22
C SER A 210 -13.69 -44.52 29.32
N ALA A 211 -12.89 -44.98 30.28
CA ALA A 211 -12.89 -46.36 30.72
C ALA A 211 -14.21 -46.62 31.49
N SER A 212 -15.22 -47.11 30.77
CA SER A 212 -16.43 -47.67 31.36
C SER A 212 -16.10 -49.02 31.99
N ALA A 213 -15.83 -49.03 33.30
CA ALA A 213 -15.91 -50.23 34.11
C ALA A 213 -17.17 -50.13 34.98
N SER A 214 -18.13 -51.02 34.68
CA SER A 214 -19.34 -51.23 35.48
C SER A 214 -19.00 -52.06 36.72
N PRO A 215 -19.33 -51.56 37.93
CA PRO A 215 -19.93 -52.46 38.89
C PRO A 215 -21.25 -51.89 39.43
N SER A 216 -22.26 -52.73 39.33
CA SER A 216 -23.53 -52.65 40.03
C SER A 216 -23.31 -52.62 41.55
N ALA A 217 -23.80 -51.58 42.23
CA ALA A 217 -24.25 -51.68 43.61
C ALA A 217 -25.28 -50.57 43.89
N SER A 218 -26.51 -51.02 44.12
CA SER A 218 -27.64 -50.26 44.59
C SER A 218 -27.41 -49.76 46.03
N ALA A 219 -27.61 -48.47 46.28
CA ALA A 219 -28.00 -47.97 47.59
C ALA A 219 -28.69 -46.60 47.46
N SER A 220 -29.99 -46.59 47.75
CA SER A 220 -30.81 -45.41 48.01
C SER A 220 -30.27 -44.62 49.21
N ALA A 221 -30.12 -43.31 49.05
CA ALA A 221 -30.30 -42.37 50.16
C ALA A 221 -30.58 -40.95 49.63
N SER A 222 -31.84 -40.55 49.80
CA SER A 222 -32.31 -39.18 49.67
C SER A 222 -31.71 -38.31 50.77
N THR A 223 -31.01 -37.23 50.43
CA THR A 223 -31.01 -36.00 51.25
C THR A 223 -30.84 -34.76 50.37
N LYS A 224 -31.84 -33.89 50.49
CA LYS A 224 -31.88 -32.50 50.05
C LYS A 224 -30.90 -31.66 50.90
N PRO A 225 -30.09 -30.79 50.27
CA PRO A 225 -29.87 -29.48 50.87
C PRO A 225 -30.13 -28.34 49.88
N SER A 226 -30.93 -27.40 50.37
CA SER A 226 -31.04 -26.02 49.91
C SER A 226 -29.79 -25.25 50.33
N ALA A 227 -29.19 -24.46 49.45
CA ALA A 227 -28.74 -23.09 49.77
C ALA A 227 -28.23 -22.34 48.53
N SER A 228 -28.76 -21.13 48.42
CA SER A 228 -28.39 -20.05 47.49
C SER A 228 -27.03 -19.45 47.86
N ALA A 229 -26.21 -19.09 46.86
CA ALA A 229 -25.17 -18.07 47.01
C ALA A 229 -24.90 -17.37 45.66
N SER A 230 -25.58 -16.23 45.47
CA SER A 230 -25.23 -15.22 44.49
C SER A 230 -24.03 -14.44 45.01
N VAL A 231 -22.90 -14.46 44.30
CA VAL A 231 -21.72 -13.66 44.63
C VAL A 231 -21.54 -12.59 43.56
N LYS A 232 -21.86 -11.36 43.94
CA LYS A 232 -21.59 -10.12 43.20
C LYS A 232 -20.24 -9.56 43.67
N PRO A 233 -19.21 -9.44 42.82
CA PRO A 233 -18.00 -8.74 43.20
C PRO A 233 -18.20 -7.23 43.05
N SER A 234 -18.24 -6.53 44.18
CA SER A 234 -18.08 -5.09 44.32
C SER A 234 -16.66 -4.81 44.79
N GLY A 235 -15.80 -4.33 43.88
CA GLY A 235 -14.42 -3.92 44.20
C GLY A 235 -14.26 -2.43 44.03
N SER A 236 -14.49 -1.67 45.12
CA SER A 236 -14.11 -0.27 45.29
C SER A 236 -12.85 -0.21 46.16
N ALA A 237 -11.79 0.42 45.66
CA ALA A 237 -10.66 0.94 46.45
C ALA A 237 -10.12 2.16 45.69
N SER A 238 -10.50 3.37 46.07
CA SER A 238 -9.99 4.19 47.17
C SER A 238 -8.60 4.76 46.88
N ALA A 239 -8.60 6.07 46.62
CA ALA A 239 -7.46 6.91 46.32
C ALA A 239 -6.50 7.01 47.51
N LYS A 240 -5.20 7.12 47.22
CA LYS A 240 -4.20 7.58 48.17
C LYS A 240 -3.48 8.79 47.58
N ALA A 241 -3.83 9.96 48.10
CA ALA A 241 -3.03 11.17 47.97
C ALA A 241 -1.82 11.08 48.92
N SER A 242 -0.65 11.51 48.46
CA SER A 242 0.42 11.99 49.32
C SER A 242 1.24 13.05 48.57
N ALA A 243 1.51 14.14 49.27
CA ALA A 243 1.91 15.45 48.79
C ALA A 243 3.44 15.61 48.61
N SER A 244 3.81 16.64 47.80
CA SER A 244 4.74 17.75 48.12
C SER A 244 6.22 17.42 48.42
N ALA A 245 7.25 18.12 47.94
CA ALA A 245 7.49 19.24 47.02
C ALA A 245 9.00 19.21 46.71
N THR A 246 9.48 19.92 45.70
CA THR A 246 10.60 20.88 45.79
C THR A 246 10.89 21.45 44.40
N ALA A 247 10.89 22.78 44.33
CA ALA A 247 11.21 23.56 43.16
C ALA A 247 12.72 23.54 42.87
N SER A 248 13.07 23.49 41.59
CA SER A 248 14.27 24.16 41.08
C SER A 248 13.99 24.67 39.69
N ALA A 249 13.98 26.01 39.61
CA ALA A 249 13.84 26.77 38.40
C ALA A 249 15.14 26.67 37.59
N THR A 250 15.04 26.36 36.29
CA THR A 250 16.05 26.82 35.33
C THR A 250 15.47 26.93 33.92
N ALA A 251 15.73 28.10 33.32
CA ALA A 251 15.70 28.46 31.91
C ALA A 251 14.38 28.28 31.13
N SER A 252 13.70 29.42 30.98
CA SER A 252 12.70 29.70 29.95
C SER A 252 13.27 29.42 28.55
N ALA A 253 12.91 28.29 27.96
CA ALA A 253 13.04 28.07 26.52
C ALA A 253 11.78 28.60 25.84
N LYS A 254 12.00 29.55 24.93
CA LYS A 254 11.03 30.18 24.04
C LYS A 254 10.07 29.15 23.43
N PRO A 255 8.74 29.40 23.40
CA PRO A 255 7.80 28.46 22.80
C PRO A 255 8.12 28.30 21.31
N THR A 256 8.50 27.08 20.94
CA THR A 256 8.54 26.62 19.55
C THR A 256 7.13 26.75 18.99
N ALA A 257 7.04 27.47 17.87
CA ALA A 257 5.79 27.78 17.19
C ALA A 257 4.95 26.52 16.96
N VAL A 258 3.66 26.64 17.24
CA VAL A 258 2.62 25.70 16.80
C VAL A 258 2.79 25.50 15.29
N PRO A 259 2.85 24.25 14.77
CA PRO A 259 2.85 24.03 13.33
C PRO A 259 1.57 24.62 12.78
N THR A 260 1.73 25.71 12.04
CA THR A 260 0.67 26.31 11.26
C THR A 260 0.32 25.28 10.20
N VAL A 261 -0.84 24.64 10.34
CA VAL A 261 -1.46 23.86 9.28
C VAL A 261 -1.56 24.77 8.05
N LEU A 262 -0.69 24.51 7.08
CA LEU A 262 -0.68 25.24 5.84
C LEU A 262 -1.97 24.86 5.10
N PRO A 263 -2.79 25.83 4.66
CA PRO A 263 -4.00 25.51 3.93
C PRO A 263 -3.61 24.81 2.62
N THR A 264 -4.01 23.54 2.48
CA THR A 264 -3.94 22.79 1.22
C THR A 264 -4.85 23.48 0.21
N LYS A 265 -4.24 24.36 -0.58
CA LYS A 265 -4.95 25.12 -1.59
C LYS A 265 -5.28 24.17 -2.73
N LYS A 266 -6.54 23.75 -2.79
CA LYS A 266 -7.09 22.97 -3.90
C LYS A 266 -6.64 23.62 -5.23
N PRO A 267 -6.10 22.85 -6.19
CA PRO A 267 -5.66 23.40 -7.48
C PRO A 267 -6.82 24.12 -8.19
N SER A 268 -6.50 25.23 -8.85
CA SER A 268 -7.50 26.07 -9.51
C SER A 268 -8.04 25.39 -10.77
N THR A 269 -9.32 25.65 -11.08
CA THR A 269 -10.00 25.13 -12.27
C THR A 269 -9.30 25.50 -13.59
N ASP A 270 -8.61 26.63 -13.63
CA ASP A 270 -7.87 27.09 -14.81
C ASP A 270 -6.66 26.22 -15.11
N THR A 271 -5.96 25.75 -14.07
CA THR A 271 -4.82 24.84 -14.19
C THR A 271 -5.26 23.51 -14.81
N VAL A 272 -6.44 23.02 -14.39
CA VAL A 272 -7.01 21.76 -14.90
C VAL A 272 -7.52 21.89 -16.34
N THR A 273 -8.00 23.07 -16.75
CA THR A 273 -8.53 23.29 -18.10
C THR A 273 -7.41 23.33 -19.15
N LYS A 274 -6.28 23.95 -18.81
CA LYS A 274 -5.12 24.08 -19.71
C LYS A 274 -4.45 22.73 -20.03
N ALA A 275 -4.39 21.84 -19.04
CA ALA A 275 -3.91 20.46 -19.18
C ALA A 275 -4.71 19.66 -20.22
N LYS A 276 -6.03 19.91 -20.29
CA LYS A 276 -6.96 19.17 -21.15
C LYS A 276 -6.79 19.50 -22.63
N ASP A 277 -6.56 20.77 -22.96
CA ASP A 277 -6.43 21.22 -24.35
C ASP A 277 -5.14 20.71 -25.01
N GLN A 278 -4.06 20.55 -24.26
CA GLN A 278 -2.77 20.07 -24.79
C GLN A 278 -2.77 18.56 -25.10
N ALA A 279 -3.57 17.77 -24.38
CA ALA A 279 -3.66 16.32 -24.59
C ALA A 279 -4.40 15.95 -25.88
N ALA A 280 -5.27 16.83 -26.41
CA ALA A 280 -6.08 16.55 -27.59
C ALA A 280 -5.29 16.61 -28.91
N ASP A 281 -4.25 17.46 -29.00
CA ASP A 281 -3.52 17.73 -30.23
C ASP A 281 -2.48 16.65 -30.61
N ARG A 282 -2.16 15.72 -29.69
CA ARG A 282 -1.04 14.76 -29.85
C ARG A 282 -1.44 13.33 -30.25
N LEU A 283 -2.73 13.01 -30.39
CA LEU A 283 -3.22 11.63 -30.52
C LEU A 283 -3.25 11.05 -31.96
N ALA A 284 -2.74 11.75 -32.98
CA ALA A 284 -2.87 11.34 -34.38
C ALA A 284 -1.62 10.69 -35.01
N SER A 285 -0.57 10.35 -34.27
CA SER A 285 0.67 9.83 -34.88
C SER A 285 1.30 8.68 -34.09
N THR A 286 1.84 7.70 -34.82
CA THR A 286 2.44 6.40 -34.42
C THR A 286 1.40 5.27 -34.28
N GLY A 287 1.37 4.17 -35.04
CA GLY A 287 2.35 3.54 -35.95
C GLY A 287 2.89 2.25 -35.34
N GLY A 288 2.16 1.13 -35.44
CA GLY A 288 2.44 -0.14 -34.76
C GLY A 288 3.52 -1.02 -35.42
N GLY A 289 4.30 -1.71 -34.59
CA GLY A 289 5.24 -2.76 -35.00
C GLY A 289 5.46 -3.78 -33.88
N ASP A 290 5.34 -5.06 -34.23
CA ASP A 290 5.38 -6.22 -33.33
C ASP A 290 6.83 -6.63 -33.02
N ASN A 291 7.26 -6.56 -31.75
CA ASN A 291 8.36 -7.35 -31.17
C ASN A 291 8.51 -7.01 -29.67
N SER A 292 8.07 -7.87 -28.74
CA SER A 292 8.28 -7.67 -27.29
C SER A 292 8.26 -8.99 -26.52
N THR A 293 9.43 -9.57 -26.27
CA THR A 293 9.59 -10.75 -25.39
C THR A 293 10.89 -10.62 -24.59
N ALA A 294 10.92 -9.73 -23.59
CA ALA A 294 11.91 -9.72 -22.48
C ALA A 294 11.66 -8.65 -21.38
N ILE A 295 10.42 -8.39 -20.95
CA ILE A 295 10.12 -7.55 -19.76
C ILE A 295 9.08 -8.25 -18.87
N ALA A 296 9.48 -9.33 -18.18
CA ALA A 296 8.54 -10.15 -17.43
C ALA A 296 8.52 -9.89 -15.91
N ILE A 297 9.53 -9.23 -15.33
CA ILE A 297 9.66 -9.19 -13.85
C ILE A 297 9.22 -7.84 -13.25
N GLY A 298 9.29 -6.74 -14.00
CA GLY A 298 8.71 -5.44 -13.62
C GLY A 298 7.41 -5.08 -14.35
N GLY A 299 7.02 -5.87 -15.36
CA GLY A 299 5.90 -5.58 -16.23
C GLY A 299 4.54 -5.92 -15.64
N ALA A 300 4.43 -6.95 -14.79
CA ALA A 300 3.13 -7.45 -14.34
C ALA A 300 2.43 -6.53 -13.33
N ALA A 301 3.15 -5.94 -12.37
CA ALA A 301 2.58 -4.92 -11.47
C ALA A 301 2.22 -3.62 -12.21
N ALA A 302 3.04 -3.22 -13.18
CA ALA A 302 2.75 -2.08 -14.06
C ALA A 302 1.59 -2.38 -15.03
N LEU A 303 1.38 -3.63 -15.43
CA LEU A 303 0.24 -4.06 -16.26
C LEU A 303 -1.03 -4.23 -15.42
N ALA A 304 -0.96 -4.69 -14.16
CA ALA A 304 -2.15 -4.76 -13.30
C ALA A 304 -2.64 -3.35 -12.92
N LEU A 305 -1.72 -2.45 -12.54
CA LEU A 305 -2.03 -1.05 -12.26
C LEU A 305 -2.32 -0.25 -13.56
N GLY A 306 -1.60 -0.54 -14.64
CA GLY A 306 -1.75 0.15 -15.92
C GLY A 306 -2.98 -0.29 -16.72
N ALA A 307 -3.31 -1.59 -16.75
CA ALA A 307 -4.47 -2.12 -17.48
C ALA A 307 -5.78 -1.77 -16.78
N THR A 308 -5.82 -1.74 -15.45
CA THR A 308 -7.02 -1.26 -14.72
C THR A 308 -7.27 0.21 -15.02
N THR A 309 -6.22 1.04 -15.05
CA THR A 309 -6.34 2.46 -15.46
C THR A 309 -6.79 2.60 -16.92
N LEU A 310 -6.26 1.80 -17.85
CA LEU A 310 -6.65 1.82 -19.27
C LEU A 310 -8.10 1.37 -19.53
N ILE A 311 -8.59 0.33 -18.84
CA ILE A 311 -9.97 -0.18 -19.02
C ILE A 311 -11.00 0.84 -18.54
N VAL A 312 -10.71 1.52 -17.43
CA VAL A 312 -11.55 2.56 -16.83
C VAL A 312 -11.67 3.77 -17.76
N LEU A 313 -10.54 4.18 -18.36
CA LEU A 313 -10.50 5.25 -19.35
C LEU A 313 -11.26 4.89 -20.63
N ARG A 314 -11.24 3.61 -21.04
CA ARG A 314 -11.96 3.15 -22.23
C ARG A 314 -13.49 3.09 -22.03
N ARG A 315 -13.98 2.71 -20.84
CA ARG A 315 -15.43 2.64 -20.55
C ARG A 315 -16.09 4.01 -20.44
N ARG A 316 -15.40 5.02 -19.89
CA ARG A 316 -15.95 6.40 -19.82
C ARG A 316 -16.17 7.03 -21.20
N LYS A 317 -15.34 6.71 -22.21
CA LYS A 317 -15.48 7.27 -23.57
C LYS A 317 -16.75 6.79 -24.32
N THR A 318 -17.32 5.64 -23.93
CA THR A 318 -18.53 5.09 -24.58
C THR A 318 -19.85 5.56 -23.96
N ALA A 319 -19.85 6.20 -22.79
CA ALA A 319 -21.07 6.64 -22.12
C ALA A 319 -21.52 8.07 -22.49
N ASP A 320 -20.62 8.88 -23.07
CA ASP A 320 -20.92 10.27 -23.50
C ASP A 320 -21.28 10.38 -25.00
N GLY A 321 -21.60 9.24 -25.65
CA GLY A 321 -21.86 9.14 -27.10
C GLY A 321 -23.29 8.77 -27.51
N SER A 322 -24.27 8.84 -26.60
CA SER A 322 -25.69 8.54 -26.89
C SER A 322 -26.63 9.55 -26.27
#